data_AF-A0A4W5QK01-F1
#
_entry.id   AF-A0A4W5QK01-F1
#
_cell.length_a   1.000
_cell.length_b   1.000
_cell.length_c   1.000
_cell.angle_alpha   90.00
_cell.angle_beta   90.00
_cell.angle_gamma   90.00
#
_symmetry.space_group_name_H-M   'P 1'
#
loop_
_entity.id
_entity.type
_entity.pdbx_description
1 polymer ?
#
loop_
_entity_poly.entity_id
_entity_poly.type
_entity_poly.pdbx_seq_one_letter_code
_entity_poly.pdbx_strand_id
1 'polypeptide(L)'
;MCSQKDRCERADEPYRFAAALSQCVKATVYPDSIAVSDPSMPLLVKVSDVPDLSAGITCSFGNLTEVEGQVSGNQILCVSPAAKDVPLIPTDQGRNTHMHTHIHTHTHTLCIWQGS
;
A
#
# COMPACT_ATOMS: atom_id res chain seq x y z
N MET A 1 1.09 -4.86 12.99
CA MET A 1 1.49 -4.64 14.40
C MET A 1 2.62 -5.60 14.78
N CYS A 2 3.52 -5.25 15.69
CA CYS A 2 4.53 -6.18 16.19
C CYS A 2 4.03 -6.82 17.48
N SER A 3 4.00 -8.15 17.56
CA SER A 3 3.46 -8.89 18.70
C SER A 3 3.99 -10.32 18.78
N GLN A 4 3.78 -10.95 19.94
CA GLN A 4 3.88 -12.41 20.06
C GLN A 4 2.72 -13.09 19.31
N LYS A 5 2.94 -14.33 18.87
CA LYS A 5 2.02 -15.06 17.99
C LYS A 5 0.63 -15.28 18.62
N ASP A 6 0.60 -15.63 19.89
CA ASP A 6 -0.61 -15.86 20.70
C ASP A 6 -1.47 -14.60 20.89
N ARG A 7 -0.85 -13.41 20.77
CA ARG A 7 -1.52 -12.11 20.87
C ARG A 7 -1.99 -11.57 19.52
N CYS A 8 -1.74 -12.29 18.44
CA CYS A 8 -2.19 -11.94 17.11
C CYS A 8 -3.44 -12.74 16.75
N GLU A 9 -4.54 -12.05 16.47
CA GLU A 9 -5.75 -12.71 16.03
C GLU A 9 -5.52 -13.45 14.72
N ARG A 10 -5.90 -14.73 14.69
CA ARG A 10 -5.86 -15.58 13.50
C ARG A 10 -4.45 -15.74 12.92
N ALA A 11 -3.43 -15.71 13.78
CA ALA A 11 -2.01 -15.87 13.41
C ALA A 11 -1.68 -17.19 12.70
N ASP A 12 -2.53 -18.21 12.82
CA ASP A 12 -2.37 -19.50 12.13
C ASP A 12 -2.93 -19.49 10.70
N GLU A 13 -3.66 -18.45 10.30
CA GLU A 13 -4.08 -18.29 8.91
C GLU A 13 -2.89 -17.89 8.00
N PRO A 14 -2.86 -18.36 6.74
CA PRO A 14 -1.79 -18.04 5.80
C PRO A 14 -1.55 -16.53 5.69
N TYR A 15 -0.28 -16.13 5.74
CA TYR A 15 0.16 -14.72 5.58
C TYR A 15 -0.45 -13.75 6.59
N ARG A 16 -0.93 -14.20 7.77
CA ARG A 16 -1.36 -13.30 8.85
C ARG A 16 -0.30 -13.02 9.92
N PHE A 17 0.73 -13.85 9.98
CA PHE A 17 1.85 -13.68 10.91
C PHE A 17 3.19 -13.87 10.18
N ALA A 18 4.02 -12.83 10.19
CA ALA A 18 5.38 -12.88 9.65
C ALA A 18 6.38 -13.19 10.77
N ALA A 19 6.90 -14.43 10.80
CA ALA A 19 7.91 -14.89 11.76
C ALA A 19 9.35 -14.70 11.25
N ALA A 20 9.53 -14.54 9.94
CA ALA A 20 10.82 -14.31 9.30
C ALA A 20 10.75 -13.09 8.37
N LEU A 21 11.90 -12.44 8.15
CA LEU A 21 12.00 -11.28 7.26
C LEU A 21 11.52 -11.57 5.82
N SER A 22 11.67 -12.82 5.35
CA SER A 22 11.20 -13.24 4.03
C SER A 22 9.67 -13.18 3.88
N GLN A 23 8.94 -13.23 5.00
CA GLN A 23 7.48 -13.22 5.07
C GLN A 23 6.89 -11.80 5.26
N CYS A 24 7.74 -10.76 5.30
CA CYS A 24 7.26 -9.39 5.29
C CYS A 24 6.59 -9.06 3.96
N VAL A 25 5.49 -8.30 4.03
CA VAL A 25 4.78 -7.80 2.86
C VAL A 25 5.71 -7.00 1.96
N LYS A 26 5.67 -7.28 0.67
CA LYS A 26 6.38 -6.53 -0.37
C LYS A 26 5.36 -5.92 -1.30
N ALA A 27 5.54 -4.66 -1.66
CA ALA A 27 4.68 -3.95 -2.60
C ALA A 27 5.54 -3.28 -3.67
N THR A 28 5.08 -3.31 -4.92
CA THR A 28 5.70 -2.61 -6.04
C THR A 28 4.62 -1.87 -6.80
N VAL A 29 4.86 -0.60 -7.09
CA VAL A 29 3.93 0.27 -7.81
C VAL A 29 4.42 0.46 -9.24
N TYR A 30 3.51 0.42 -10.20
CA TYR A 30 3.77 0.70 -11.60
C TYR A 30 2.64 1.55 -12.23
N PRO A 31 2.96 2.65 -12.93
CA PRO A 31 4.28 3.28 -13.01
C PRO A 31 4.72 3.80 -11.63
N ASP A 32 6.04 3.86 -11.41
CA ASP A 32 6.64 4.38 -10.17
C ASP A 32 6.79 5.92 -10.18
N SER A 33 6.58 6.53 -11.34
CA SER A 33 6.68 7.96 -11.59
C SER A 33 5.61 8.39 -12.59
N ILE A 34 4.94 9.50 -12.29
CA ILE A 34 3.88 10.08 -13.13
C ILE A 34 4.10 11.58 -13.26
N ALA A 35 3.70 12.16 -14.38
CA ALA A 35 3.72 13.60 -14.55
C ALA A 35 2.59 14.25 -13.73
N VAL A 36 2.87 15.37 -13.07
CA VAL A 36 1.85 16.11 -12.30
C VAL A 36 0.71 16.63 -13.20
N SER A 37 1.01 16.84 -14.49
CA SER A 37 0.03 17.23 -15.51
C SER A 37 -0.97 16.13 -15.87
N ASP A 38 -0.70 14.87 -15.49
CA ASP A 38 -1.54 13.71 -15.79
C ASP A 38 -2.28 13.26 -14.52
N PRO A 39 -3.41 13.91 -14.19
CA PRO A 39 -4.20 13.54 -13.03
C PRO A 39 -4.91 12.19 -13.23
N SER A 40 -5.25 11.53 -12.13
CA SER A 40 -6.10 10.35 -12.15
C SER A 40 -5.56 9.18 -12.98
N MET A 41 -4.25 8.99 -12.96
CA MET A 41 -3.60 7.89 -13.67
C MET A 41 -3.77 6.57 -12.92
N PRO A 42 -4.07 5.46 -13.61
CA PRO A 42 -4.14 4.15 -12.99
C PRO A 42 -2.74 3.69 -12.54
N LEU A 43 -2.64 3.28 -11.29
CA LEU A 43 -1.44 2.73 -10.66
C LEU A 43 -1.69 1.27 -10.30
N LEU A 44 -0.86 0.39 -10.86
CA LEU A 44 -0.87 -1.03 -10.54
C LEU A 44 0.07 -1.29 -9.36
N VAL A 45 -0.49 -1.76 -8.26
CA VAL A 45 0.28 -2.17 -7.09
C VAL A 45 0.29 -3.69 -7.00
N LYS A 46 1.45 -4.30 -7.19
CA LYS A 46 1.66 -5.73 -7.02
C LYS A 46 2.13 -5.99 -5.60
N VAL A 47 1.46 -6.90 -4.92
CA VAL A 47 1.79 -7.28 -3.53
C VAL A 47 2.16 -8.76 -3.42
N SER A 48 3.04 -9.07 -2.47
CA SER A 48 3.35 -10.44 -2.08
C SER A 48 3.32 -10.59 -0.56
N ASP A 49 3.20 -11.84 -0.12
CA ASP A 49 3.19 -12.20 1.31
C ASP A 49 2.02 -11.54 2.07
N VAL A 50 0.87 -11.38 1.39
CA VAL A 50 -0.37 -10.80 1.92
C VAL A 50 -1.46 -11.86 2.07
N PRO A 51 -2.37 -11.71 3.06
CA PRO A 51 -3.56 -12.54 3.15
C PRO A 51 -4.55 -12.20 2.02
N ASP A 52 -5.69 -12.89 1.99
CA ASP A 52 -6.76 -12.58 1.04
C ASP A 52 -7.22 -11.12 1.16
N LEU A 53 -7.21 -10.41 0.02
CA LEU A 53 -7.56 -9.01 -0.11
C LEU A 53 -8.99 -8.79 -0.65
N SER A 54 -9.75 -9.87 -0.85
CA SER A 54 -11.10 -9.83 -1.43
C SER A 54 -12.11 -8.97 -0.65
N ALA A 55 -11.87 -8.73 0.64
CA ALA A 55 -12.71 -7.85 1.46
C ALA A 55 -12.63 -6.37 1.08
N GLY A 56 -11.68 -6.02 0.20
CA GLY A 56 -11.46 -4.64 -0.23
C GLY A 56 -10.24 -4.00 0.42
N ILE A 57 -9.73 -2.98 -0.27
CA ILE A 57 -8.61 -2.17 0.19
C ILE A 57 -8.88 -0.70 -0.14
N THR A 58 -8.18 0.18 0.56
CA THR A 58 -8.10 1.61 0.26
C THR A 58 -6.65 1.99 0.01
N CYS A 59 -6.38 2.70 -1.09
CA CYS A 59 -5.08 3.28 -1.40
C CYS A 59 -5.05 4.72 -0.88
N SER A 60 -4.08 5.05 -0.03
CA SER A 60 -3.87 6.41 0.46
C SER A 60 -2.56 6.98 -0.10
N PHE A 61 -2.61 8.21 -0.56
CA PHE A 61 -1.48 8.92 -1.17
C PHE A 61 -1.02 10.05 -0.23
N GLY A 62 -0.05 9.72 0.63
CA GLY A 62 0.35 10.58 1.74
C GLY A 62 -0.86 10.97 2.59
N ASN A 63 -1.05 12.28 2.79
CA ASN A 63 -2.22 12.84 3.47
C ASN A 63 -3.17 13.56 2.51
N LEU A 64 -3.06 13.31 1.20
CA LEU A 64 -3.76 14.08 0.17
C LEU A 64 -5.13 13.48 -0.12
N THR A 65 -5.14 12.20 -0.51
CA THR A 65 -6.36 11.51 -0.91
C THR A 65 -6.33 10.04 -0.51
N GLU A 66 -7.53 9.51 -0.27
CA GLU A 66 -7.79 8.09 -0.11
C GLU A 66 -8.80 7.67 -1.19
N VAL A 67 -8.54 6.56 -1.86
CA VAL A 67 -9.39 6.02 -2.93
C VAL A 67 -9.57 4.52 -2.72
N GLU A 68 -10.73 3.99 -3.10
CA GLU A 68 -10.91 2.54 -3.16
C GLU A 68 -10.00 1.94 -4.22
N GLY A 69 -9.35 0.82 -3.89
CA GLY A 69 -8.54 0.08 -4.85
C GLY A 69 -9.26 -1.18 -5.31
N GLN A 70 -9.17 -1.45 -6.61
CA GLN A 70 -9.77 -2.63 -7.20
C GLN A 70 -8.79 -3.81 -7.08
N VAL A 71 -9.20 -4.86 -6.38
CA VAL A 71 -8.36 -6.04 -6.11
C VAL A 71 -8.59 -7.11 -7.17
N SER A 72 -7.51 -7.64 -7.72
CA SER A 72 -7.49 -8.82 -8.60
C SER A 72 -6.37 -9.77 -8.18
N GLY A 73 -6.70 -10.72 -7.31
CA GLY A 73 -5.72 -11.63 -6.70
C GLY A 73 -4.69 -10.87 -5.86
N ASN A 74 -3.44 -10.82 -6.33
CA ASN A 74 -2.34 -10.10 -5.68
C ASN A 74 -1.97 -8.77 -6.36
N GLN A 75 -2.86 -8.28 -7.23
CA GLN A 75 -2.74 -7.00 -7.91
C GLN A 75 -3.84 -6.07 -7.45
N ILE A 76 -3.49 -4.81 -7.29
CA ILE A 76 -4.39 -3.76 -6.83
C ILE A 76 -4.30 -2.63 -7.85
N LEU A 77 -5.44 -2.19 -8.36
CA LEU A 77 -5.52 -1.01 -9.21
C LEU A 77 -6.00 0.17 -8.36
N CYS A 78 -5.13 1.16 -8.17
CA CYS A 78 -5.46 2.43 -7.55
C CYS A 78 -5.49 3.53 -8.62
N VAL A 79 -6.12 4.66 -8.33
CA VAL A 79 -6.06 5.85 -9.20
C VAL A 79 -5.28 6.94 -8.48
N SER A 80 -4.30 7.55 -9.14
CA SER A 80 -3.49 8.60 -8.55
C SER A 80 -4.35 9.82 -8.18
N PRO A 81 -3.91 10.66 -7.21
CA PRO A 81 -4.61 11.90 -6.88
C PRO A 81 -4.78 12.81 -8.10
N ALA A 82 -5.77 13.69 -8.07
CA ALA A 82 -5.94 14.70 -9.11
C ALA A 82 -4.88 15.81 -8.95
N ALA A 83 -4.54 16.50 -10.05
CA ALA A 83 -3.51 17.53 -10.07
C ALA A 83 -3.78 18.68 -9.08
N LYS A 84 -5.06 18.97 -8.79
CA LYS A 84 -5.49 19.94 -7.79
C LYS A 84 -5.12 19.57 -6.35
N ASP A 85 -4.99 18.27 -6.08
CA ASP A 85 -4.70 17.73 -4.75
C ASP A 85 -3.19 17.53 -4.56
N VAL A 86 -2.41 17.55 -5.65
CA VAL A 86 -0.94 17.45 -5.61
C VAL A 86 -0.35 18.84 -5.32
N PRO A 87 0.47 19.00 -4.27
CA PRO A 87 1.08 20.29 -3.96
C PRO A 87 1.97 20.77 -5.11
N LEU A 88 1.94 22.08 -5.36
CA LEU A 88 2.74 22.73 -6.40
C LEU A 88 4.23 22.42 -6.20
N ILE A 89 4.85 21.81 -7.21
CA ILE A 89 6.30 21.58 -7.23
C ILE A 89 6.98 22.93 -7.50
N PRO A 90 7.87 23.41 -6.61
CA PRO A 90 8.59 24.66 -6.84
C PRO A 90 9.41 24.57 -8.13
N THR A 91 9.13 25.46 -9.09
CA THR A 91 9.71 25.48 -10.44
C THR A 91 11.21 25.77 -10.51
N ASP A 92 11.82 26.18 -9.40
CA ASP A 92 13.26 26.54 -9.33
C ASP A 92 14.19 25.31 -9.23
N GLN A 93 13.66 24.16 -8.83
CA GLN A 93 14.46 22.94 -8.67
C GLN A 93 13.79 21.84 -9.49
N GLY A 94 14.49 21.31 -10.49
CA GLY A 94 14.05 20.12 -11.24
C GLY A 94 13.96 18.91 -10.30
N ARG A 95 12.89 18.83 -9.51
CA ARG A 95 12.77 17.93 -8.36
C ARG A 95 11.49 17.12 -8.49
N ASN A 96 11.67 15.82 -8.65
CA ASN A 96 10.62 14.84 -8.44
C ASN A 96 10.12 14.97 -7.00
N THR A 97 8.80 14.99 -6.81
CA THR A 97 8.20 14.90 -5.48
C THR A 97 7.99 13.42 -5.15
N HIS A 98 8.57 12.96 -4.06
CA HIS A 98 8.35 11.60 -3.57
C HIS A 98 7.03 11.54 -2.80
N MET A 99 6.11 10.70 -3.25
CA MET A 99 4.83 10.46 -2.59
C MET A 99 4.77 9.01 -2.10
N HIS A 100 4.47 8.84 -0.81
CA HIS A 100 4.26 7.51 -0.22
C HIS A 100 2.84 7.06 -0.48
N THR A 101 2.68 5.86 -1.03
CA THR A 101 1.37 5.21 -1.19
C THR A 101 1.24 4.13 -0.12
N HIS A 102 0.19 4.20 0.71
CA HIS A 102 -0.12 3.17 1.68
C HIS A 102 -1.36 2.38 1.26
N ILE A 103 -1.35 1.06 1.53
CA ILE A 103 -2.47 0.16 1.25
C ILE A 103 -3.11 -0.20 2.58
N HIS A 104 -4.36 0.23 2.76
CA HIS A 104 -5.16 -0.10 3.92
C HIS A 104 -6.09 -1.26 3.57
N THR A 105 -5.83 -2.42 4.14
CA THR A 105 -6.71 -3.59 4.02
C THR A 105 -7.95 -3.41 4.89
N HIS A 106 -9.13 -3.75 4.37
CA HIS A 106 -10.36 -3.83 5.18
C HIS A 106 -10.43 -5.11 6.03
N THR A 107 -9.55 -6.08 5.76
CA THR A 107 -9.34 -7.23 6.65
C THR A 107 -8.47 -6.88 7.86
N HIS A 108 -8.37 -7.80 8.83
CA HIS A 108 -7.63 -7.58 10.07
C HIS A 108 -6.13 -7.34 9.83
N THR A 109 -5.51 -6.63 10.78
CA THR A 109 -4.11 -6.20 10.73
C THR A 109 -3.14 -7.37 10.71
N LEU A 110 -2.17 -7.34 9.79
CA LEU A 110 -1.03 -8.28 9.77
C LEU A 110 -0.16 -8.11 11.03
N CYS A 111 0.25 -9.22 11.62
CA CYS A 111 1.20 -9.24 12.72
C CYS A 111 2.60 -9.65 12.27
N ILE A 112 3.60 -9.08 12.93
CA ILE A 112 5.02 -9.36 12.71
C ILE A 112 5.61 -9.82 14.03
N TRP A 113 6.44 -10.86 14.01
CA TRP A 113 7.06 -11.39 15.21
C TRP A 113 7.89 -10.34 15.93
N GLN A 114 7.62 -10.21 17.22
CA GLN A 114 8.45 -9.46 18.14
C GLN A 114 9.43 -10.44 18.77
N GLY A 115 10.73 -10.17 18.59
CA GLY A 115 11.76 -11.04 19.14
C GLY A 115 11.64 -11.24 20.66
N SER A 116 11.99 -12.45 21.10
CA SER A 116 12.10 -12.82 22.52
C SER A 116 13.33 -12.18 23.17
#